data_AF-A0A534XHU1-F1
#
_entry.id   AF-A0A534XHU1-F1
#
_cell.length_a   1.000
_cell.length_b   1.000
_cell.length_c   1.000
_cell.angle_alpha   90.00
_cell.angle_beta   90.00
_cell.angle_gamma   90.00
#
_symmetry.space_group_name_H-M   'P 1'
#
loop_
_entity.id
_entity.type
_entity.pdbx_description
1 polymer ?
#
loop_
_entity_poly.entity_id
_entity_poly.type
_entity_poly.pdbx_seq_one_letter_code
_entity_poly.pdbx_strand_id
1 'polypeptide(L)'
;MIDRLFQLRARGTDLRTEVVGGASTFAALSYIVFVQPAVLATTGMEPGAVLAATCLASAFATALMGLWANYPIAVAPAMGHNFYFALVVAGPVAAGGLGCSWQVALGANCIAGVLFLVLSLVGLRERLIDAIPASLKHAIAAGIGLLLALVGLEWAGVVRAAPGTLVRLGDLHHPAVLVAMGGTLLVGVLRARRYRGAILAGTLATGVAAVALGLVPYHRLLAAPPSLAPTFARLD
;
A
#
# COMPACT_ATOMS: atom_id res chain seq x y z
N MET A 1 4.57 -20.11 -25.66
CA MET A 1 4.33 -18.64 -25.73
C MET A 1 4.84 -17.93 -24.49
N ILE A 2 4.37 -18.28 -23.27
CA ILE A 2 4.81 -17.64 -22.01
C ILE A 2 6.33 -17.71 -21.80
N ASP A 3 6.96 -18.87 -22.02
CA ASP A 3 8.41 -19.03 -21.89
C ASP A 3 9.22 -18.20 -22.92
N ARG A 4 8.66 -17.94 -24.11
CA ARG A 4 9.30 -17.06 -25.11
C ARG A 4 9.17 -15.58 -24.76
N LEU A 5 8.03 -15.18 -24.20
CA LEU A 5 7.74 -13.79 -23.85
C LEU A 5 8.54 -13.37 -22.60
N PHE A 6 8.51 -14.19 -21.55
CA PHE A 6 9.13 -13.87 -20.26
C PHE A 6 10.50 -14.51 -20.05
N GLN A 7 10.96 -15.35 -20.98
CA GLN A 7 12.26 -16.03 -20.92
C GLN A 7 12.46 -16.82 -19.62
N LEU A 8 11.43 -17.54 -19.17
CA LEU A 8 11.39 -18.18 -17.84
C LEU A 8 12.58 -19.14 -17.64
N ARG A 9 12.86 -19.99 -18.64
CA ARG A 9 14.01 -20.90 -18.60
C ARG A 9 15.36 -20.17 -18.53
N ALA A 10 15.52 -19.07 -19.27
CA ALA A 10 16.74 -18.27 -19.25
C ALA A 10 16.92 -17.55 -17.89
N ARG A 11 15.81 -17.24 -17.22
CA ARG A 11 15.78 -16.66 -15.86
C ARG A 11 15.83 -17.72 -14.74
N GLY A 12 15.94 -19.02 -15.09
CA GLY A 12 16.05 -20.11 -14.13
C GLY A 12 14.80 -20.34 -13.28
N THR A 13 13.61 -19.98 -13.79
CA THR A 13 12.32 -20.09 -13.08
C THR A 13 11.32 -20.94 -13.86
N ASP A 14 10.23 -21.34 -13.21
CA ASP A 14 9.12 -22.07 -13.82
C ASP A 14 7.77 -21.38 -13.54
N LEU A 15 6.73 -21.77 -14.29
CA LEU A 15 5.40 -21.16 -14.18
C LEU A 15 4.84 -21.26 -12.76
N ARG A 16 5.09 -22.38 -12.06
CA ARG A 16 4.59 -22.60 -10.70
C ARG A 16 5.23 -21.60 -9.74
N THR A 17 6.54 -21.42 -9.84
CA THR A 17 7.33 -20.50 -9.01
C THR A 17 6.89 -19.06 -9.24
N GLU A 18 6.68 -18.66 -10.49
CA GLU A 18 6.17 -17.33 -10.82
C GLU A 18 4.75 -17.09 -10.30
N VAL A 19 3.85 -18.06 -10.44
CA VAL A 19 2.48 -17.94 -9.91
C VAL A 19 2.48 -17.80 -8.38
N VAL A 20 3.27 -18.61 -7.68
CA VAL A 20 3.41 -18.53 -6.22
C VAL A 20 4.09 -17.22 -5.80
N GLY A 21 5.10 -16.76 -6.54
CA GLY A 21 5.79 -15.49 -6.31
C GLY A 21 4.86 -14.29 -6.51
N GLY A 22 4.06 -14.31 -7.58
CA GLY A 22 3.03 -13.32 -7.87
C GLY A 22 1.94 -13.28 -6.80
N ALA A 23 1.39 -14.45 -6.41
CA ALA A 23 0.41 -14.54 -5.34
C ALA A 23 0.95 -14.05 -3.99
N SER A 24 2.22 -14.38 -3.68
CA SER A 24 2.89 -13.90 -2.46
C SER A 24 3.08 -12.38 -2.48
N THR A 25 3.46 -11.83 -3.64
CA THR A 25 3.62 -10.37 -3.83
C THR A 25 2.28 -9.65 -3.73
N PHE A 26 1.24 -10.18 -4.37
CA PHE A 26 -0.12 -9.66 -4.27
C PHE A 26 -0.58 -9.61 -2.81
N ALA A 27 -0.43 -10.71 -2.07
CA ALA A 27 -0.84 -10.74 -0.67
C ALA A 27 -0.03 -9.77 0.20
N ALA A 28 1.28 -9.63 -0.05
CA ALA A 28 2.11 -8.66 0.66
C ALA A 28 1.67 -7.20 0.38
N LEU A 29 1.13 -6.91 -0.81
CA LEU A 29 0.63 -5.59 -1.20
C LEU A 29 -0.86 -5.40 -0.93
N SER A 30 -1.61 -6.47 -0.62
CA SER A 30 -3.07 -6.45 -0.48
C SER A 30 -3.57 -5.54 0.64
N TYR A 31 -2.71 -5.22 1.62
CA TYR A 31 -3.04 -4.26 2.68
C TYR A 31 -3.48 -2.89 2.10
N ILE A 32 -2.93 -2.49 0.93
CA ILE A 32 -3.29 -1.24 0.24
C ILE A 32 -4.79 -1.19 -0.11
N VAL A 33 -5.42 -2.34 -0.37
CA VAL A 33 -6.86 -2.45 -0.69
C VAL A 33 -7.72 -1.89 0.43
N PHE A 34 -7.28 -2.03 1.69
CA PHE A 34 -8.01 -1.52 2.86
C PHE A 34 -7.47 -0.17 3.32
N VAL A 35 -6.15 0.01 3.26
CA VAL A 35 -5.51 1.19 3.81
C VAL A 35 -5.78 2.41 2.94
N GLN A 36 -5.74 2.26 1.61
CA GLN A 36 -5.88 3.39 0.71
C GLN A 36 -7.27 4.07 0.81
N PRO A 37 -8.39 3.33 0.79
CA PRO A 37 -9.71 3.92 1.03
C PRO A 37 -9.81 4.55 2.42
N ALA A 38 -9.29 3.90 3.47
CA ALA A 38 -9.37 4.41 4.82
C ALA A 38 -8.64 5.76 4.98
N VAL A 39 -7.47 5.90 4.36
CA VAL A 39 -6.68 7.14 4.39
C VAL A 39 -7.30 8.22 3.51
N LEU A 40 -7.66 7.92 2.27
CA LEU A 40 -8.20 8.96 1.38
C LEU A 40 -9.63 9.39 1.75
N ALA A 41 -10.42 8.52 2.39
CA ALA A 41 -11.74 8.88 2.88
C ALA A 41 -11.71 9.99 3.93
N THR A 42 -10.59 10.18 4.65
CA THR A 42 -10.46 11.30 5.60
C THR A 42 -10.49 12.66 4.92
N THR A 43 -10.25 12.71 3.61
CA THR A 43 -10.32 13.93 2.80
C THR A 43 -11.72 14.21 2.23
N GLY A 44 -12.68 13.29 2.45
CA GLY A 44 -14.04 13.35 1.89
C GLY A 44 -14.23 12.57 0.59
N MET A 45 -13.22 11.84 0.11
CA MET A 45 -13.36 10.94 -1.04
C MET A 45 -14.22 9.71 -0.70
N GLU A 46 -15.00 9.23 -1.67
CA GLU A 46 -15.84 8.04 -1.48
C GLU A 46 -14.96 6.77 -1.42
N PRO A 47 -14.99 5.99 -0.32
CA PRO A 47 -14.08 4.85 -0.12
C PRO A 47 -14.16 3.79 -1.22
N GLY A 48 -15.37 3.49 -1.72
CA GLY A 48 -15.59 2.50 -2.77
C GLY A 48 -14.93 2.91 -4.08
N ALA A 49 -15.11 4.15 -4.51
CA ALA A 49 -14.52 4.70 -5.71
C ALA A 49 -12.98 4.74 -5.61
N VAL A 50 -12.44 5.11 -4.44
CA VAL A 50 -10.99 5.04 -4.18
C VAL A 50 -10.47 3.61 -4.28
N LEU A 51 -11.16 2.65 -3.67
CA LEU A 51 -10.83 1.23 -3.72
C LEU A 51 -10.75 0.74 -5.17
N ALA A 52 -11.81 0.98 -5.95
CA ALA A 52 -11.89 0.55 -7.35
C ALA A 52 -10.80 1.23 -8.19
N ALA A 53 -10.60 2.54 -8.05
CA ALA A 53 -9.58 3.29 -8.78
C ALA A 53 -8.18 2.77 -8.48
N THR A 54 -7.89 2.50 -7.21
CA THR A 54 -6.60 1.96 -6.76
C THR A 54 -6.33 0.58 -7.34
N CYS A 55 -7.31 -0.33 -7.28
CA CYS A 55 -7.17 -1.68 -7.80
C CYS A 55 -6.95 -1.67 -9.32
N LEU A 56 -7.75 -0.90 -10.06
CA LEU A 56 -7.65 -0.81 -11.52
C LEU A 56 -6.34 -0.16 -11.97
N ALA A 57 -5.94 0.95 -11.35
CA ALA A 57 -4.70 1.63 -11.67
C ALA A 57 -3.47 0.75 -11.38
N SER A 58 -3.46 0.05 -10.23
CA SER A 58 -2.37 -0.87 -9.85
C SER A 58 -2.31 -2.09 -10.76
N ALA A 59 -3.46 -2.66 -11.12
CA ALA A 59 -3.55 -3.78 -12.06
C ALA A 59 -3.04 -3.37 -13.44
N PHE A 60 -3.46 -2.20 -13.94
CA PHE A 60 -2.99 -1.66 -15.22
C PHE A 60 -1.48 -1.39 -15.21
N ALA A 61 -0.96 -0.70 -14.19
CA ALA A 61 0.46 -0.37 -14.09
C ALA A 61 1.33 -1.62 -13.93
N THR A 62 0.89 -2.60 -13.12
CA THR A 62 1.57 -3.88 -12.97
C THR A 62 1.54 -4.70 -14.26
N ALA A 63 0.41 -4.71 -14.98
CA ALA A 63 0.31 -5.37 -16.28
C ALA A 63 1.23 -4.70 -17.32
N LEU A 64 1.36 -3.37 -17.30
CA LEU A 64 2.28 -2.62 -18.15
C LEU A 64 3.74 -3.05 -17.91
N MET A 65 4.14 -3.15 -16.63
CA MET A 65 5.48 -3.59 -16.25
C MET A 65 5.75 -5.04 -16.66
N GLY A 66 4.79 -5.93 -16.45
CA GLY A 66 4.91 -7.34 -16.82
C GLY A 66 4.92 -7.57 -18.33
N LEU A 67 3.90 -7.06 -19.04
CA LEU A 67 3.66 -7.41 -20.45
C LEU A 67 4.47 -6.57 -21.43
N TRP A 68 4.64 -5.27 -21.15
CA TRP A 68 5.34 -4.37 -22.07
C TRP A 68 6.80 -4.20 -21.67
N ALA A 69 7.09 -3.89 -20.41
CA ALA A 69 8.47 -3.73 -19.96
C ALA A 69 9.21 -5.06 -19.71
N ASN A 70 8.48 -6.20 -19.68
CA ASN A 70 9.01 -7.53 -19.37
C ASN A 70 9.83 -7.55 -18.06
N TYR A 71 9.37 -6.78 -17.07
CA TYR A 71 10.08 -6.56 -15.81
C TYR A 71 9.21 -7.00 -14.62
N PRO A 72 9.70 -7.91 -13.74
CA PRO A 72 8.90 -8.56 -12.71
C PRO A 72 8.73 -7.66 -11.47
N ILE A 73 8.11 -6.49 -11.65
CA ILE A 73 7.83 -5.53 -10.57
C ILE A 73 6.33 -5.25 -10.49
N ALA A 74 5.76 -5.48 -9.31
CA ALA A 74 4.42 -5.04 -8.96
C ALA A 74 4.41 -3.54 -8.66
N VAL A 75 3.44 -2.83 -9.22
CA VAL A 75 3.28 -1.39 -9.05
C VAL A 75 1.98 -1.12 -8.31
N ALA A 76 2.09 -0.41 -7.18
CA ALA A 76 0.98 0.02 -6.37
C ALA A 76 1.31 1.40 -5.75
N PRO A 77 0.29 2.15 -5.26
CA PRO A 77 0.51 3.45 -4.65
C PRO A 77 1.50 3.41 -3.49
N ALA A 78 2.43 4.36 -3.47
CA ALA A 78 3.37 4.52 -2.38
C ALA A 78 2.65 5.16 -1.17
N MET A 79 2.41 4.37 -0.12
CA MET A 79 1.61 4.80 1.03
C MET A 79 2.07 6.11 1.69
N GLY A 80 3.38 6.38 1.77
CA GLY A 80 3.89 7.63 2.35
C GLY A 80 3.38 8.89 1.62
N HIS A 81 3.24 8.82 0.29
CA HIS A 81 2.68 9.92 -0.51
C HIS A 81 1.18 10.08 -0.27
N ASN A 82 0.47 8.98 0.01
CA ASN A 82 -0.97 9.02 0.32
C ASN A 82 -1.24 9.69 1.67
N PHE A 83 -0.40 9.45 2.67
CA PHE A 83 -0.46 10.17 3.94
C PHE A 83 -0.12 11.66 3.78
N TYR A 84 0.91 11.99 2.99
CA TYR A 84 1.22 13.38 2.69
C TYR A 84 0.04 14.09 1.98
N PHE A 85 -0.54 13.44 0.97
CA PHE A 85 -1.73 13.93 0.28
C PHE A 85 -2.88 14.20 1.26
N ALA A 86 -3.23 13.22 2.10
CA ALA A 86 -4.42 13.30 2.95
C ALA A 86 -4.24 14.20 4.18
N LEU A 87 -3.06 14.18 4.80
CA LEU A 87 -2.81 14.84 6.08
C LEU A 87 -2.15 16.21 5.92
N VAL A 88 -1.33 16.41 4.89
CA VAL A 88 -0.62 17.68 4.68
C VAL A 88 -1.32 18.52 3.63
N VAL A 89 -1.61 18.00 2.45
CA VAL A 89 -2.18 18.82 1.37
C VAL A 89 -3.68 19.04 1.56
N ALA A 90 -4.45 17.95 1.64
CA ALA A 90 -5.90 17.99 1.85
C ALA A 90 -6.29 18.07 3.34
N GLY A 91 -5.30 18.04 4.24
CA GLY A 91 -5.53 18.08 5.67
C GLY A 91 -6.03 19.45 6.14
N PRO A 92 -6.86 19.51 7.20
CA PRO A 92 -7.36 20.77 7.75
C PRO A 92 -6.21 21.67 8.23
N VAL A 93 -6.33 22.99 8.00
CA VAL A 93 -5.33 23.98 8.47
C VAL A 93 -5.17 23.93 9.99
N ALA A 94 -6.26 23.67 10.72
CA ALA A 94 -6.26 23.49 12.17
C ALA A 94 -5.39 22.31 12.66
N ALA A 95 -5.12 21.33 11.80
CA ALA A 95 -4.26 20.18 12.08
C ALA A 95 -2.85 20.32 11.47
N GLY A 96 -2.49 21.51 10.97
CA GLY A 96 -1.20 21.77 10.32
C GLY A 96 -1.13 21.41 8.84
N GLY A 97 -2.28 21.14 8.19
CA GLY A 97 -2.38 20.95 6.75
C GLY A 97 -2.52 22.25 5.95
N LEU A 98 -2.54 22.16 4.63
CA LEU A 98 -2.68 23.27 3.69
C LEU A 98 -4.15 23.65 3.43
N GLY A 99 -5.11 22.81 3.82
CA GLY A 99 -6.54 23.07 3.63
C GLY A 99 -6.99 23.05 2.18
N CYS A 100 -6.23 22.44 1.27
CA CYS A 100 -6.63 22.30 -0.13
C CYS A 100 -7.78 21.29 -0.26
N SER A 101 -8.64 21.46 -1.26
CA SER A 101 -9.60 20.39 -1.60
C SER A 101 -8.86 19.18 -2.17
N TRP A 102 -9.41 17.98 -1.98
CA TRP A 102 -8.81 16.76 -2.53
C TRP A 102 -8.77 16.79 -4.07
N GLN A 103 -9.68 17.51 -4.71
CA GLN A 103 -9.71 17.73 -6.16
C GLN A 103 -8.49 18.52 -6.64
N VAL A 104 -8.18 19.64 -5.97
CA VAL A 104 -6.98 20.45 -6.26
C VAL A 104 -5.71 19.64 -6.01
N ALA A 105 -5.69 18.86 -4.92
CA ALA A 105 -4.56 17.98 -4.63
C ALA A 105 -4.39 16.91 -5.72
N LEU A 106 -5.46 16.33 -6.26
CA LEU A 106 -5.40 15.40 -7.39
C LEU A 106 -4.96 16.09 -8.69
N GLY A 107 -5.43 17.32 -8.94
CA GLY A 107 -5.00 18.15 -10.07
C GLY A 107 -3.49 18.39 -10.04
N ALA A 108 -2.97 18.82 -8.90
CA ALA A 108 -1.53 18.99 -8.67
C ALA A 108 -0.76 17.67 -8.88
N ASN A 109 -1.30 16.53 -8.40
CA ASN A 109 -0.69 15.22 -8.58
C ASN A 109 -0.67 14.79 -10.06
N CYS A 110 -1.72 15.11 -10.83
CA CYS A 110 -1.77 14.88 -12.27
C CYS A 110 -0.71 15.71 -13.01
N ILE A 111 -0.59 17.00 -12.68
CA ILE A 111 0.41 17.90 -13.25
C ILE A 111 1.83 17.38 -12.93
N ALA A 112 2.09 17.01 -11.67
CA ALA A 112 3.37 16.43 -11.26
C ALA A 112 3.68 15.13 -12.04
N GLY A 113 2.68 14.27 -12.27
CA GLY A 113 2.83 13.06 -13.07
C GLY A 113 3.18 13.34 -14.53
N VAL A 114 2.53 14.33 -15.15
CA VAL A 114 2.83 14.76 -16.53
C VAL A 114 4.25 15.35 -16.60
N LEU A 115 4.61 16.23 -15.66
CA LEU A 115 5.96 16.79 -15.58
C LEU A 115 7.01 15.69 -15.40
N PHE A 116 6.76 14.70 -14.52
CA PHE A 116 7.65 13.58 -14.30
C PHE A 116 7.81 12.70 -15.55
N LEU A 117 6.73 12.51 -16.33
CA LEU A 117 6.78 11.83 -17.61
C LEU A 117 7.66 12.59 -18.62
N VAL A 118 7.47 13.90 -18.75
CA VAL A 118 8.30 14.75 -19.62
C VAL A 118 9.77 14.70 -19.21
N LEU A 119 10.06 14.85 -17.92
CA LEU A 119 11.43 14.75 -17.38
C LEU A 119 12.06 13.37 -17.64
N SER A 120 11.25 12.31 -17.60
CA SER A 120 11.68 10.95 -17.92
C SER A 120 12.01 10.78 -19.40
N LEU A 121 11.22 11.37 -20.30
CA LEU A 121 11.46 11.32 -21.75
C LEU A 121 12.69 12.12 -22.17
N VAL A 122 12.98 13.24 -21.48
CA VAL A 122 14.17 14.07 -21.73
C VAL A 122 15.44 13.47 -21.09
N GLY A 123 15.33 12.36 -20.35
CA GLY A 123 16.47 11.70 -19.69
C GLY A 123 16.98 12.40 -18.44
N LEU A 124 16.26 13.42 -17.93
CA LEU A 124 16.66 14.14 -16.71
C LEU A 124 16.36 13.36 -15.42
N ARG A 125 15.44 12.38 -15.48
CA ARG A 125 15.06 11.57 -14.31
C ARG A 125 16.25 10.91 -13.60
N GLU A 126 17.22 10.42 -14.37
CA GLU A 126 18.33 9.64 -13.84
C GLU A 126 19.31 10.58 -13.12
N ARG A 127 19.59 11.73 -13.73
CA ARG A 127 20.39 12.80 -13.11
C ARG A 127 19.76 13.34 -11.83
N LEU A 128 18.43 13.47 -11.78
CA LEU A 128 17.72 13.89 -10.56
C LEU A 128 17.88 12.85 -9.45
N ILE A 129 17.71 11.56 -9.76
CA ILE A 129 17.87 10.48 -8.78
C ILE A 129 19.33 10.37 -8.31
N ASP A 130 20.30 10.55 -9.21
CA ASP A 130 21.73 10.51 -8.89
C ASP A 130 22.17 11.70 -8.04
N ALA A 131 21.53 12.86 -8.21
CA ALA A 131 21.78 14.03 -7.38
C ALA A 131 21.35 13.84 -5.91
N ILE A 132 20.43 12.90 -5.63
CA ILE A 132 19.99 12.62 -4.25
C ILE A 132 21.07 11.78 -3.54
N PRO A 133 21.69 12.29 -2.46
CA PRO A 133 22.65 11.56 -1.65
C PRO A 133 22.11 10.21 -1.17
N ALA A 134 22.99 9.19 -1.12
CA ALA A 134 22.63 7.88 -0.60
C ALA A 134 22.06 7.95 0.83
N SER A 135 22.58 8.83 1.69
CA SER A 135 22.04 9.03 3.05
C SER A 135 20.56 9.43 3.03
N LEU A 136 20.15 10.34 2.14
CA LEU A 136 18.76 10.75 1.99
C LEU A 136 17.89 9.61 1.43
N LYS A 137 18.39 8.82 0.48
CA LYS A 137 17.67 7.64 -0.04
C LYS A 137 17.36 6.63 1.07
N HIS A 138 18.34 6.34 1.93
CA HIS A 138 18.13 5.45 3.08
C HIS A 138 17.20 6.06 4.14
N ALA A 139 17.34 7.36 4.42
CA ALA A 139 16.50 8.06 5.38
C ALA A 139 15.01 8.07 4.96
N ILE A 140 14.73 8.25 3.66
CA ILE A 140 13.37 8.18 3.11
C ILE A 140 12.78 6.77 3.34
N ALA A 141 13.53 5.72 3.01
CA ALA A 141 13.08 4.35 3.22
C ALA A 141 12.82 4.03 4.71
N ALA A 142 13.72 4.45 5.59
CA ALA A 142 13.57 4.27 7.05
C ALA A 142 12.37 5.05 7.61
N GLY A 143 12.20 6.32 7.21
CA GLY A 143 11.11 7.18 7.64
C GLY A 143 9.75 6.64 7.23
N ILE A 144 9.59 6.21 5.97
CA ILE A 144 8.35 5.58 5.49
C ILE A 144 8.10 4.27 6.23
N GLY A 145 9.13 3.44 6.44
CA GLY A 145 9.01 2.19 7.18
C GLY A 145 8.53 2.39 8.63
N LEU A 146 9.11 3.36 9.34
CA LEU A 146 8.72 3.70 10.72
C LEU A 146 7.30 4.26 10.78
N LEU A 147 6.92 5.12 9.82
CA LEU A 147 5.56 5.64 9.73
C LEU A 147 4.53 4.51 9.54
N LEU A 148 4.78 3.60 8.60
CA LEU A 148 3.88 2.46 8.34
C LEU A 148 3.81 1.49 9.52
N ALA A 149 4.93 1.30 10.23
CA ALA A 149 4.96 0.51 11.45
C ALA A 149 4.07 1.16 12.54
N LEU A 150 4.19 2.47 12.74
CA LEU A 150 3.37 3.20 13.72
C LEU A 150 1.87 3.12 13.38
N VAL A 151 1.50 3.39 12.14
CA VAL A 151 0.10 3.28 11.68
C VAL A 151 -0.41 1.85 11.84
N GLY A 152 0.41 0.85 11.51
CA GLY A 152 0.05 -0.56 11.70
C GLY A 152 -0.20 -0.90 13.18
N LEU A 153 0.64 -0.40 14.09
CA LEU A 153 0.46 -0.58 15.54
C LEU A 153 -0.78 0.15 16.06
N GLU A 154 -1.09 1.33 15.51
CA GLU A 154 -2.30 2.08 15.85
C GLU A 154 -3.56 1.34 15.41
N TRP A 155 -3.60 0.86 14.16
CA TRP A 155 -4.75 0.13 13.62
C TRP A 155 -4.93 -1.24 14.27
N ALA A 156 -3.83 -1.87 14.68
CA ALA A 156 -3.87 -3.08 15.50
C ALA A 156 -4.37 -2.84 16.92
N GLY A 157 -4.43 -1.57 17.38
CA GLY A 157 -4.81 -1.20 18.75
C GLY A 157 -3.70 -1.37 19.79
N VAL A 158 -2.47 -1.67 19.37
CA VAL A 158 -1.28 -1.76 20.25
C VAL A 158 -0.89 -0.37 20.75
N VAL A 159 -1.02 0.63 19.88
CA VAL A 159 -0.75 2.04 20.15
C VAL A 159 -2.03 2.83 20.01
N ARG A 160 -2.21 3.88 20.82
CA ARG A 160 -3.24 4.90 20.61
C ARG A 160 -2.68 6.30 20.79
N ALA A 161 -3.37 7.27 20.16
CA ALA A 161 -3.15 8.67 20.44
C ALA A 161 -3.42 9.01 21.91
N ALA A 162 -2.58 9.87 22.48
CA ALA A 162 -2.70 10.37 23.84
C ALA A 162 -2.43 11.88 23.89
N PRO A 163 -3.28 12.66 24.57
CA PRO A 163 -2.98 14.05 24.85
C PRO A 163 -1.66 14.16 25.63
N GLY A 164 -0.74 15.01 25.17
CA GLY A 164 0.53 15.31 25.86
C GLY A 164 1.72 14.42 25.47
N THR A 165 1.54 13.11 25.26
CA THR A 165 2.65 12.21 24.86
C THR A 165 2.61 11.80 23.39
N LEU A 166 1.56 12.18 22.66
CA LEU A 166 1.22 11.78 21.27
C LEU A 166 0.91 10.29 21.12
N VAL A 167 1.62 9.42 21.84
CA VAL A 167 1.56 7.97 21.77
C VAL A 167 1.39 7.41 23.19
N ARG A 168 0.47 6.45 23.36
CA ARG A 168 0.37 5.59 24.54
C ARG A 168 0.08 4.15 24.14
N LEU A 169 0.26 3.24 25.10
CA LEU A 169 -0.13 1.84 24.93
C LEU A 169 -1.66 1.71 24.89
N GLY A 170 -2.15 0.91 23.95
CA GLY A 170 -3.54 0.51 23.88
C GLY A 170 -3.88 -0.61 24.89
N ASP A 171 -5.04 -1.25 24.70
CA ASP A 171 -5.46 -2.37 25.55
C ASP A 171 -4.91 -3.69 24.99
N LEU A 172 -3.77 -4.13 25.52
CA LEU A 172 -3.11 -5.34 25.06
C LEU A 172 -3.86 -6.64 25.41
N HIS A 173 -4.85 -6.59 26.31
CA HIS A 173 -5.66 -7.76 26.62
C HIS A 173 -6.82 -7.95 25.64
N HIS A 174 -7.08 -6.97 24.78
CA HIS A 174 -8.14 -7.07 23.80
C HIS A 174 -7.81 -8.15 22.75
N PRO A 175 -8.73 -9.08 22.46
CA PRO A 175 -8.46 -10.25 21.62
C PRO A 175 -7.99 -9.88 20.21
N ALA A 176 -8.49 -8.78 19.63
CA ALA A 176 -8.01 -8.28 18.33
C ALA A 176 -6.53 -7.86 18.34
N VAL A 177 -6.06 -7.25 19.44
CA VAL A 177 -4.66 -6.81 19.60
C VAL A 177 -3.75 -8.03 19.71
N LEU A 178 -4.16 -9.03 20.49
CA LEU A 178 -3.44 -10.30 20.64
C LEU A 178 -3.32 -11.06 19.32
N VAL A 179 -4.40 -11.12 18.53
CA VAL A 179 -4.39 -11.74 17.20
C VAL A 179 -3.43 -11.00 16.26
N ALA A 180 -3.45 -9.67 16.25
CA ALA A 180 -2.55 -8.86 15.42
C ALA A 180 -1.07 -9.02 15.84
N MET A 181 -0.78 -9.00 17.14
CA MET A 181 0.57 -9.22 17.67
C MET A 181 1.08 -10.63 17.39
N GLY A 182 0.24 -11.66 17.63
CA GLY A 182 0.55 -13.05 17.32
C GLY A 182 0.79 -13.29 15.83
N GLY A 183 -0.04 -12.68 14.98
CA GLY A 183 0.13 -12.68 13.53
C GLY A 183 1.45 -12.07 13.06
N THR A 184 1.79 -10.90 13.61
CA THR A 184 3.06 -10.21 13.33
C THR A 184 4.26 -11.05 13.76
N LEU A 185 4.19 -11.64 14.96
CA LEU A 185 5.22 -12.55 15.45
C LEU A 185 5.36 -13.80 14.57
N LEU A 186 4.24 -14.38 14.13
CA LEU A 186 4.22 -15.53 13.23
C LEU A 186 4.91 -15.20 11.90
N VAL A 187 4.61 -14.05 11.30
CA VAL A 187 5.32 -13.57 10.09
C VAL A 187 6.82 -13.45 10.36
N GLY A 188 7.21 -12.87 11.49
CA GLY A 188 8.62 -12.74 11.91
C GLY A 188 9.33 -14.09 12.02
N VAL A 189 8.70 -15.07 12.69
CA VAL A 189 9.24 -16.43 12.85
C VAL A 189 9.36 -17.15 11.51
N LEU A 190 8.32 -17.10 10.67
CA LEU A 190 8.33 -17.72 9.35
C LEU A 190 9.40 -17.10 8.44
N ARG A 191 9.59 -15.77 8.53
CA ARG A 191 10.63 -15.06 7.79
C ARG A 191 12.03 -15.41 8.28
N ALA A 192 12.23 -15.54 9.59
CA ALA A 192 13.49 -15.99 10.19
C ALA A 192 13.84 -17.43 9.75
N ARG A 193 12.83 -18.30 9.61
CA ARG A 193 12.97 -19.66 9.07
C ARG A 193 13.09 -19.73 7.55
N ARG A 194 13.21 -18.59 6.85
CA ARG A 194 13.33 -18.51 5.37
C ARG A 194 12.17 -19.19 4.62
N TYR A 195 10.98 -19.24 5.23
CA TYR A 195 9.80 -19.82 4.57
C TYR A 195 9.33 -18.95 3.40
N ARG A 196 9.21 -19.55 2.21
CA ARG A 196 8.72 -18.86 1.00
C ARG A 196 7.22 -18.58 1.17
N GLY A 197 6.84 -17.30 1.17
CA GLY A 197 5.45 -16.88 1.42
C GLY A 197 5.12 -16.64 2.90
N ALA A 198 6.12 -16.41 3.76
CA ALA A 198 5.93 -16.12 5.19
C ALA A 198 4.87 -15.04 5.48
N ILE A 199 4.85 -13.97 4.68
CA ILE A 199 3.87 -12.88 4.80
C ILE A 199 2.46 -13.39 4.49
N LEU A 200 2.27 -14.04 3.34
CA LEU A 200 0.99 -14.62 2.92
C LEU A 200 0.44 -15.60 3.98
N ALA A 201 1.28 -16.55 4.42
CA ALA A 201 0.88 -17.54 5.41
C ALA A 201 0.49 -16.90 6.75
N GLY A 202 1.27 -15.91 7.22
CA GLY A 202 0.97 -15.20 8.46
C GLY A 202 -0.31 -14.36 8.36
N THR A 203 -0.51 -13.62 7.28
CA THR A 203 -1.73 -12.82 7.05
C THR A 203 -2.97 -13.72 6.98
N LEU A 204 -2.91 -14.83 6.24
CA LEU A 204 -4.02 -15.80 6.16
C LEU A 204 -4.33 -16.43 7.52
N ALA A 205 -3.31 -16.89 8.25
CA ALA A 205 -3.48 -17.47 9.58
C ALA A 205 -4.11 -16.47 10.56
N THR A 206 -3.67 -15.21 10.51
CA THR A 206 -4.23 -14.12 11.34
C THR A 206 -5.69 -13.85 10.98
N GLY A 207 -6.02 -13.80 9.69
CA GLY A 207 -7.39 -13.61 9.23
C GLY A 207 -8.32 -14.75 9.65
N VAL A 208 -7.87 -16.01 9.50
CA VAL A 208 -8.63 -17.19 9.96
C VAL A 208 -8.84 -17.14 11.47
N ALA A 209 -7.81 -16.81 12.25
CA ALA A 209 -7.95 -16.65 13.70
C ALA A 209 -8.95 -15.54 14.08
N ALA A 210 -8.92 -14.40 13.38
CA ALA A 210 -9.83 -13.31 13.61
C ALA A 210 -11.30 -13.69 13.33
N VAL A 211 -11.56 -14.45 12.25
CA VAL A 211 -12.88 -14.97 11.92
C VAL A 211 -13.34 -16.02 12.93
N ALA A 212 -12.45 -16.97 13.30
CA ALA A 212 -12.76 -18.03 14.26
C ALA A 212 -13.11 -17.50 15.65
N LEU A 213 -12.50 -16.37 16.05
CA LEU A 213 -12.77 -15.68 17.31
C LEU A 213 -13.96 -14.69 17.22
N GLY A 214 -14.64 -14.59 16.08
CA GLY A 214 -15.79 -13.70 15.89
C GLY A 214 -15.43 -12.20 15.89
N LEU A 215 -14.16 -11.85 15.66
CA LEU A 215 -13.67 -10.47 15.71
C LEU A 215 -13.97 -9.67 14.43
N VAL A 216 -14.29 -10.36 13.34
CA VAL A 216 -14.60 -9.74 12.03
C VAL A 216 -15.96 -10.25 11.54
N PRO A 217 -16.92 -9.35 11.23
CA PRO A 217 -18.21 -9.75 10.69
C PRO A 217 -18.04 -10.26 9.25
N TYR A 218 -18.25 -11.57 9.05
CA TYR A 218 -18.24 -12.18 7.73
C TYR A 218 -19.46 -11.70 6.92
N HIS A 219 -19.23 -10.87 5.90
CA HIS A 219 -20.32 -10.33 5.08
C HIS A 219 -20.60 -11.19 3.83
N ARG A 220 -19.66 -11.37 2.88
CA ARG A 220 -19.81 -12.21 1.66
C ARG A 220 -18.44 -12.60 1.04
N LEU A 221 -18.39 -13.72 0.31
CA LEU A 221 -17.21 -14.18 -0.47
C LEU A 221 -17.00 -13.40 -1.79
N LEU A 222 -18.06 -12.84 -2.37
CA LEU A 222 -18.05 -12.09 -3.62
C LEU A 222 -18.88 -10.81 -3.46
N ALA A 223 -18.31 -9.67 -3.84
CA ALA A 223 -18.97 -8.37 -3.88
C ALA A 223 -18.76 -7.75 -5.26
N ALA A 224 -19.78 -7.04 -5.76
CA ALA A 224 -19.64 -6.27 -6.99
C ALA A 224 -18.61 -5.14 -6.79
N PRO A 225 -17.77 -4.82 -7.79
CA PRO A 225 -16.83 -3.72 -7.66
C PRO A 225 -17.61 -2.41 -7.44
N PRO A 226 -17.22 -1.60 -6.44
CA PRO A 226 -17.87 -0.31 -6.20
C PRO A 226 -17.71 0.64 -7.41
N SER A 227 -18.66 1.55 -7.56
CA SER A 227 -18.70 2.49 -8.69
C SER A 227 -17.55 3.49 -8.63
N LEU A 228 -16.91 3.77 -9.78
CA LEU A 228 -15.90 4.81 -9.92
C LEU A 228 -16.48 6.22 -10.06
N ALA A 229 -17.77 6.34 -10.38
CA ALA A 229 -18.44 7.62 -10.69
C ALA A 229 -18.23 8.75 -9.65
N PRO A 230 -18.13 8.50 -8.33
CA PRO A 230 -17.91 9.55 -7.34
C PRO A 230 -16.55 10.27 -7.46
N THR A 231 -15.53 9.59 -7.97
CA THR A 231 -14.13 10.05 -7.93
C THR A 231 -13.51 10.18 -9.32
N PHE A 232 -14.11 9.56 -10.34
CA PHE A 232 -13.60 9.60 -11.71
C PHE A 232 -13.54 11.03 -12.25
N ALA A 233 -12.34 11.43 -12.72
CA ALA A 233 -12.07 12.69 -13.40
C ALA A 233 -12.45 13.99 -12.64
N ARG A 234 -12.51 13.95 -11.31
CA ARG A 234 -12.68 15.16 -10.47
C ARG A 234 -11.35 15.85 -10.19
N LEU A 235 -10.75 16.38 -11.26
CA LEU A 235 -9.52 17.16 -11.22
C LEU A 235 -9.92 18.64 -11.37
N ASP A 236 -9.61 19.45 -10.35
CA ASP A 236 -9.68 20.92 -10.40
C ASP A 236 -8.25 21.49 -10.58
#